data_AF-A0A2M9Z7Z8-F1
#
_entry.id   AF-A0A2M9Z7Z8-F1
#
_cell.length_a   1.000
_cell.length_b   1.000
_cell.length_c   1.000
_cell.angle_alpha   90.00
_cell.angle_beta   90.00
_cell.angle_gamma   90.00
#
_symmetry.space_group_name_H-M   'P 1'
#
loop_
_entity.id
_entity.type
_entity.pdbx_description
1 polymer ?
#
loop_
_entity_poly.entity_id
_entity_poly.type
_entity_poly.pdbx_seq_one_letter_code
_entity_poly.pdbx_strand_id
1 'polypeptide(L)'
;MKTFRAISFPSLALATLGFLVACGSELPVKELAEAKTAITRAKEAGAERYASGEFEEARKSLLTAHEKASNEDLGETKKSAEYAKNKAYDALEKSYPQLTDESKKQAGAAIDEADEAYASQLAAEPFNNAVELKKEGDTLRDSADRTLESYPKESSDDAKLKTRLAAFEQYEQSNKKYLDSKKSAADAKALALSQKQQLIDSLADIEKNLDDADRYAGGQDPEVAQTRDRLNAAKSKIDSGKIKEGYSEIDDIRKKSAELVAKNIQSYAAKKKQEAKDSIGKAKNKLSGIDQSKLKSSKDLQTSYQRADENLKAADESLASAEELYTSEKYEDSIARSEEAIRLSRIVVDQSDDIAERIRTGSSVAGRKGSGEEGTEGGGSGKTKGEGTTTSTSGSGELPEGWKKYVVRKKVPADCLWRIAAYKQHYGTSKLWRRIYEANKGKIRNPNLIYPKQVLLIPPAKGSTKFDPKKAPKKASGSDKVEAVTEDKKKEDAPPASTDAPEEEDTNPTQPEQEDQPQQDVPPNDSGDQEAEEDR
;
A
#
# COMPACT_ATOMS: atom_id res chain seq x y z
N MET A 1 -32.44 -61.14 -96.83
CA MET A 1 -32.87 -60.85 -98.22
C MET A 1 -33.96 -59.78 -98.19
N LYS A 2 -34.07 -58.95 -99.24
CA LYS A 2 -35.32 -58.32 -99.76
C LYS A 2 -36.20 -57.55 -98.74
N THR A 3 -36.09 -56.22 -98.61
CA THR A 3 -36.59 -55.12 -99.49
C THR A 3 -37.95 -54.55 -99.09
N PHE A 4 -37.97 -53.23 -98.84
CA PHE A 4 -39.03 -52.24 -99.11
C PHE A 4 -40.51 -52.56 -98.78
N ARG A 5 -41.13 -51.65 -98.02
CA ARG A 5 -42.09 -50.69 -98.62
C ARG A 5 -42.29 -49.43 -97.78
N ALA A 6 -42.36 -48.29 -98.45
CA ALA A 6 -42.73 -47.00 -97.87
C ALA A 6 -44.23 -46.72 -98.08
N ILE A 7 -44.85 -45.99 -97.15
CA ILE A 7 -46.14 -45.30 -97.31
C ILE A 7 -45.94 -43.89 -96.75
N SER A 8 -46.61 -42.90 -97.33
CA SER A 8 -46.22 -41.48 -97.23
C SER A 8 -47.43 -40.55 -97.05
N PHE A 9 -47.20 -39.41 -96.39
CA PHE A 9 -48.11 -38.24 -96.21
C PHE A 9 -49.37 -38.43 -95.33
N PRO A 10 -49.96 -37.34 -94.76
CA PRO A 10 -49.62 -35.92 -94.97
C PRO A 10 -49.27 -35.08 -93.72
N SER A 11 -48.69 -33.91 -93.99
CA SER A 11 -48.34 -32.85 -93.06
C SER A 11 -49.53 -32.29 -92.28
N LEU A 12 -49.33 -32.01 -90.99
CA LEU A 12 -50.13 -31.02 -90.25
C LEU A 12 -49.19 -29.91 -89.76
N ALA A 13 -49.53 -28.65 -90.07
CA ALA A 13 -48.68 -27.51 -89.79
C ALA A 13 -48.64 -27.21 -88.28
N LEU A 14 -47.45 -27.27 -87.67
CA LEU A 14 -47.22 -26.72 -86.35
C LEU A 14 -46.54 -25.36 -86.52
N ALA A 15 -47.29 -24.28 -86.28
CA ALA A 15 -46.76 -22.93 -86.32
C ALA A 15 -45.76 -22.75 -85.16
N THR A 16 -44.46 -22.71 -85.49
CA THR A 16 -43.42 -22.34 -84.54
C THR A 16 -43.54 -20.85 -84.25
N LEU A 17 -44.34 -20.55 -83.22
CA LEU A 17 -44.50 -19.21 -82.67
C LEU A 17 -43.11 -18.69 -82.26
N GLY A 18 -42.64 -17.66 -82.96
CA GLY A 18 -41.38 -16.99 -82.62
C GLY A 18 -41.55 -16.24 -81.30
N PHE A 19 -41.20 -16.90 -80.19
CA PHE A 19 -41.04 -16.21 -78.91
C PHE A 19 -39.78 -15.34 -79.01
N LEU A 20 -39.98 -14.08 -79.37
CA LEU A 20 -38.96 -13.05 -79.17
C LEU A 20 -38.69 -12.98 -77.67
N VAL A 21 -37.57 -13.56 -77.25
CA VAL A 21 -37.02 -13.32 -75.91
C VAL A 21 -36.68 -11.83 -75.86
N ALA A 22 -37.58 -11.05 -75.26
CA ALA A 22 -37.24 -9.69 -74.87
C ALA A 22 -36.12 -9.80 -73.84
N CYS A 23 -34.95 -9.27 -74.17
CA CYS A 23 -33.82 -9.18 -73.25
C CYS A 23 -34.14 -8.21 -72.10
N GLY A 24 -34.85 -8.69 -71.09
CA GLY A 24 -34.83 -8.09 -69.77
C GLY A 24 -33.40 -8.19 -69.24
N SER A 25 -32.73 -7.05 -69.06
CA SER A 25 -31.43 -7.02 -68.41
C SER A 25 -31.56 -7.50 -66.97
N GLU A 26 -30.51 -8.10 -66.42
CA GLU A 26 -30.51 -8.46 -65.01
C GLU A 26 -30.47 -7.20 -64.13
N LEU A 27 -31.17 -7.22 -62.99
CA LEU A 27 -31.17 -6.13 -62.02
C LEU A 27 -29.73 -5.86 -61.55
N PRO A 28 -29.24 -4.59 -61.53
CA PRO A 28 -27.86 -4.25 -61.15
C PRO A 28 -27.64 -4.31 -59.62
N VAL A 29 -27.81 -5.51 -59.05
CA VAL A 29 -27.71 -5.80 -57.62
C VAL A 29 -26.30 -5.51 -57.10
N LYS A 30 -25.27 -5.77 -57.92
CA LYS A 30 -23.87 -5.50 -57.58
C LYS A 30 -23.64 -4.01 -57.34
N GLU A 31 -24.04 -3.17 -58.29
CA GLU A 31 -23.84 -1.72 -58.22
C GLU A 31 -24.62 -1.10 -57.06
N LEU A 32 -25.85 -1.57 -56.81
CA LEU A 32 -26.65 -1.16 -55.64
C LEU A 32 -25.99 -1.58 -54.31
N ALA A 33 -25.43 -2.79 -54.23
CA ALA A 33 -24.73 -3.28 -53.04
C ALA A 33 -23.41 -2.53 -52.79
N GLU A 34 -22.62 -2.25 -53.83
CA GLU A 34 -21.41 -1.43 -53.74
C GLU A 34 -21.73 -0.01 -53.29
N ALA A 35 -22.76 0.63 -53.86
CA ALA A 35 -23.20 1.96 -53.49
C ALA A 35 -23.64 2.04 -52.02
N LYS A 36 -24.47 1.09 -51.57
CA LYS A 36 -24.89 0.98 -50.17
C LYS A 36 -23.67 0.78 -49.24
N THR A 37 -22.74 -0.08 -49.61
CA THR A 37 -21.52 -0.35 -48.81
C THR A 37 -20.63 0.88 -48.70
N ALA A 38 -20.44 1.62 -49.80
CA ALA A 38 -19.67 2.86 -49.81
C ALA A 38 -20.34 3.94 -48.93
N ILE A 39 -21.67 4.08 -48.99
CA ILE A 39 -22.43 5.01 -48.14
C ILE A 39 -22.33 4.62 -46.65
N THR A 40 -22.41 3.33 -46.30
CA THR A 40 -22.21 2.89 -44.91
C THR A 40 -20.81 3.26 -44.41
N ARG A 41 -19.75 2.94 -45.17
CA ARG A 41 -18.37 3.33 -44.81
C ARG A 41 -18.23 4.84 -44.68
N ALA A 42 -18.84 5.62 -45.59
CA ALA A 42 -18.82 7.09 -45.52
C ALA A 42 -19.45 7.59 -44.21
N LYS A 43 -20.58 7.00 -43.79
CA LYS A 43 -21.22 7.32 -42.52
C LYS A 43 -20.32 6.98 -41.32
N GLU A 44 -19.71 5.79 -41.31
CA GLU A 44 -18.78 5.33 -40.27
C GLU A 44 -17.51 6.21 -40.20
N ALA A 45 -17.05 6.72 -41.34
CA ALA A 45 -15.98 7.72 -41.43
C ALA A 45 -16.38 9.13 -40.95
N GLY A 46 -17.64 9.35 -40.57
CA GLY A 46 -18.15 10.64 -40.10
C GLY A 46 -18.53 11.63 -41.21
N ALA A 47 -18.84 11.16 -42.43
CA ALA A 47 -19.17 12.02 -43.56
C ALA A 47 -20.38 12.95 -43.33
N GLU A 48 -21.32 12.57 -42.45
CA GLU A 48 -22.41 13.46 -41.98
C GLU A 48 -21.89 14.79 -41.39
N ARG A 49 -20.65 14.79 -40.86
CA ARG A 49 -19.97 15.97 -40.30
C ARG A 49 -18.92 16.55 -41.26
N TYR A 50 -18.11 15.69 -41.89
CA TYR A 50 -16.92 16.13 -42.64
C TYR A 50 -17.15 16.32 -44.14
N ALA A 51 -18.21 15.74 -44.70
CA ALA A 51 -18.50 15.75 -46.14
C ALA A 51 -20.01 15.67 -46.43
N SER A 52 -20.80 16.43 -45.68
CA SER A 52 -22.27 16.30 -45.66
C SER A 52 -22.92 16.51 -47.02
N GLY A 53 -22.37 17.38 -47.86
CA GLY A 53 -22.85 17.61 -49.23
C GLY A 53 -22.76 16.36 -50.10
N GLU A 54 -21.56 15.80 -50.24
CA GLU A 54 -21.34 14.57 -51.03
C GLU A 54 -22.07 13.36 -50.42
N PHE A 55 -22.15 13.29 -49.09
CA PHE A 55 -22.84 12.21 -48.39
C PHE A 55 -24.35 12.20 -48.64
N GLU A 56 -25.02 13.36 -48.51
CA GLU A 56 -26.46 13.47 -48.80
C GLU A 56 -26.75 13.29 -50.30
N GLU A 57 -25.87 13.76 -51.18
CA GLU A 57 -25.98 13.52 -52.61
C GLU A 57 -25.85 12.03 -52.97
N ALA A 58 -24.95 11.30 -52.31
CA ALA A 58 -24.85 9.85 -52.43
C ALA A 58 -26.12 9.14 -51.96
N ARG A 59 -26.64 9.50 -50.78
CA ARG A 59 -27.88 8.94 -50.22
C ARG A 59 -29.09 9.18 -51.11
N LYS A 60 -29.26 10.41 -51.61
CA LYS A 60 -30.33 10.78 -52.55
C LYS A 60 -30.23 9.97 -53.85
N SER A 61 -29.02 9.79 -54.37
CA SER A 61 -28.80 9.06 -55.63
C SER A 61 -29.05 7.56 -55.49
N LEU A 62 -28.76 6.96 -54.33
CA LEU A 62 -29.15 5.57 -54.03
C LEU A 62 -30.68 5.41 -53.91
N LEU A 63 -31.37 6.41 -53.34
CA LEU A 63 -32.85 6.42 -53.32
C LEU A 63 -33.41 6.48 -54.75
N THR A 64 -32.88 7.36 -55.61
CA THR A 64 -33.23 7.41 -57.03
C THR A 64 -32.93 6.09 -57.75
N ALA A 65 -31.83 5.41 -57.43
CA ALA A 65 -31.53 4.08 -57.99
C ALA A 65 -32.61 3.05 -57.60
N HIS A 66 -33.06 3.02 -56.35
CA HIS A 66 -34.17 2.15 -55.92
C HIS A 66 -35.51 2.50 -56.58
N GLU A 67 -35.81 3.78 -56.78
CA GLU A 67 -36.99 4.23 -57.51
C GLU A 67 -36.95 3.77 -58.97
N LYS A 68 -35.82 3.95 -59.66
CA LYS A 68 -35.62 3.48 -61.04
C LYS A 68 -35.71 1.96 -61.17
N ALA A 69 -35.19 1.22 -60.19
CA ALA A 69 -35.31 -0.23 -60.14
C ALA A 69 -36.77 -0.69 -60.05
N SER A 70 -37.58 0.01 -59.24
CA SER A 70 -39.02 -0.30 -59.09
C SER A 70 -39.85 0.02 -60.34
N ASN A 71 -39.34 0.89 -61.22
CA ASN A 71 -39.94 1.25 -62.50
C ASN A 71 -39.36 0.46 -63.70
N GLU A 72 -38.60 -0.62 -63.43
CA GLU A 72 -37.92 -1.45 -64.44
C GLU A 72 -36.91 -0.70 -65.35
N ASP A 73 -36.52 0.53 -64.97
CA ASP A 73 -35.53 1.36 -65.67
C ASP A 73 -34.12 0.96 -65.23
N LEU A 74 -33.69 -0.23 -65.65
CA LEU A 74 -32.45 -0.86 -65.19
C LEU A 74 -31.19 -0.10 -65.66
N GLY A 75 -31.29 0.63 -66.77
CA GLY A 75 -30.22 1.50 -67.27
C GLY A 75 -29.97 2.70 -66.35
N GLU A 76 -31.01 3.46 -65.99
CA GLU A 76 -30.87 4.58 -65.05
C GLU A 76 -30.66 4.10 -63.61
N THR A 77 -31.15 2.92 -63.24
CA THR A 77 -30.84 2.26 -61.96
C THR A 77 -29.33 2.11 -61.79
N LYS A 78 -28.66 1.52 -62.79
CA LYS A 78 -27.21 1.30 -62.74
C LYS A 78 -26.45 2.62 -62.65
N LYS A 79 -26.76 3.60 -63.50
CA LYS A 79 -26.11 4.93 -63.48
C LYS A 79 -26.29 5.63 -62.13
N SER A 80 -27.50 5.59 -61.56
CA SER A 80 -27.80 6.22 -60.26
C SER A 80 -27.05 5.56 -59.12
N ALA A 81 -26.90 4.22 -59.15
CA ALA A 81 -26.10 3.47 -58.17
C ALA A 81 -24.59 3.76 -58.30
N GLU A 82 -24.05 3.79 -59.52
CA GLU A 82 -22.64 4.16 -59.76
C GLU A 82 -22.34 5.60 -59.33
N TYR A 83 -23.25 6.54 -59.59
CA TYR A 83 -23.14 7.91 -59.13
C TYR A 83 -23.18 8.01 -57.59
N ALA A 84 -24.11 7.30 -56.95
CA ALA A 84 -24.20 7.22 -55.49
C ALA A 84 -22.90 6.67 -54.86
N LYS A 85 -22.34 5.60 -55.45
CA LYS A 85 -21.06 5.01 -55.03
C LYS A 85 -19.91 6.03 -55.14
N ASN A 86 -19.80 6.72 -56.26
CA ASN A 86 -18.74 7.70 -56.48
C ASN A 86 -18.83 8.88 -55.53
N LYS A 87 -20.04 9.41 -55.28
CA LYS A 87 -20.27 10.47 -54.29
C LYS A 87 -19.96 10.03 -52.86
N ALA A 88 -20.25 8.79 -52.50
CA ALA A 88 -19.84 8.23 -51.22
C ALA A 88 -18.30 8.12 -51.11
N TYR A 89 -17.60 7.80 -52.20
CA TYR A 89 -16.14 7.83 -52.25
C TYR A 89 -15.55 9.24 -52.16
N ASP A 90 -16.16 10.25 -52.79
CA ASP A 90 -15.75 11.66 -52.62
C ASP A 90 -15.96 12.13 -51.17
N ALA A 91 -17.05 11.66 -50.52
CA ALA A 91 -17.29 11.90 -49.11
C ALA A 91 -16.25 11.23 -48.20
N LEU A 92 -15.85 9.99 -48.51
CA LEU A 92 -14.81 9.23 -47.80
C LEU A 92 -13.44 9.90 -47.89
N GLU A 93 -13.05 10.39 -49.08
CA GLU A 93 -11.77 11.07 -49.32
C GLU A 93 -11.60 12.32 -48.44
N LYS A 94 -12.70 13.06 -48.22
CA LYS A 94 -12.73 14.21 -47.29
C LYS A 94 -12.79 13.80 -45.82
N SER A 95 -13.44 12.68 -45.50
CA SER A 95 -13.77 12.31 -44.11
C SER A 95 -12.64 11.55 -43.42
N TYR A 96 -11.92 10.67 -44.11
CA TYR A 96 -10.85 9.87 -43.51
C TYR A 96 -9.69 10.66 -42.92
N PRO A 97 -9.17 11.73 -43.56
CA PRO A 97 -8.15 12.58 -42.94
C PRO A 97 -8.65 13.20 -41.63
N GLN A 98 -9.90 13.68 -41.60
CA GLN A 98 -10.48 14.32 -40.42
C GLN A 98 -10.72 13.32 -39.27
N LEU A 99 -11.25 12.13 -39.58
CA LEU A 99 -11.43 11.05 -38.61
C LEU A 99 -10.08 10.60 -38.02
N THR A 100 -9.08 10.37 -38.86
CA THR A 100 -7.77 9.90 -38.39
C THR A 100 -7.00 10.97 -37.62
N ASP A 101 -7.16 12.27 -37.93
CA ASP A 101 -6.60 13.37 -37.11
C ASP A 101 -7.24 13.44 -35.73
N GLU A 102 -8.57 13.29 -35.63
CA GLU A 102 -9.27 13.27 -34.34
C GLU A 102 -8.86 12.05 -33.50
N SER A 103 -8.79 10.85 -34.10
CA SER A 103 -8.31 9.65 -33.41
C SER A 103 -6.85 9.77 -32.97
N LYS A 104 -5.96 10.33 -33.81
CA LYS A 104 -4.56 10.63 -33.48
C LYS A 104 -4.43 11.56 -32.28
N LYS A 105 -5.25 12.62 -32.26
CA LYS A 105 -5.30 13.59 -31.15
C LYS A 105 -5.78 12.92 -29.85
N GLN A 106 -6.82 12.09 -29.91
CA GLN A 106 -7.33 11.36 -28.76
C GLN A 106 -6.33 10.32 -28.23
N ALA A 107 -5.59 9.64 -29.12
CA ALA A 107 -4.52 8.72 -28.73
C ALA A 107 -3.36 9.47 -28.05
N GLY A 108 -2.94 10.62 -28.59
CA GLY A 108 -1.94 11.49 -27.97
C GLY A 108 -2.35 11.94 -26.56
N ALA A 109 -3.55 12.50 -26.42
CA ALA A 109 -4.06 12.94 -25.11
C ALA A 109 -4.15 11.79 -24.09
N ALA A 110 -4.53 10.57 -24.51
CA ALA A 110 -4.56 9.41 -23.64
C ALA A 110 -3.15 8.97 -23.18
N ILE A 111 -2.13 9.08 -24.06
CA ILE A 111 -0.72 8.83 -23.70
C ILE A 111 -0.21 9.89 -22.72
N ASP A 112 -0.50 11.18 -22.96
CA ASP A 112 -0.11 12.28 -22.07
C ASP A 112 -0.73 12.10 -20.67
N GLU A 113 -2.02 11.75 -20.61
CA GLU A 113 -2.74 11.42 -19.38
C GLU A 113 -2.17 10.19 -18.65
N ALA A 114 -1.68 9.19 -19.39
CA ALA A 114 -1.04 8.00 -18.81
C ALA A 114 0.36 8.33 -18.26
N ASP A 115 1.12 9.19 -18.94
CA ASP A 115 2.42 9.66 -18.48
C ASP A 115 2.31 10.60 -17.26
N GLU A 116 1.28 11.44 -17.16
CA GLU A 116 0.98 12.21 -15.94
C GLU A 116 0.69 11.29 -14.74
N ALA A 117 -0.02 10.18 -14.98
CA ALA A 117 -0.20 9.08 -14.02
C ALA A 117 1.06 8.22 -13.81
N TYR A 118 2.19 8.57 -14.42
CA TYR A 118 3.48 7.88 -14.33
C TYR A 118 3.50 6.43 -14.85
N ALA A 119 2.59 6.10 -15.78
CA ALA A 119 2.52 4.79 -16.41
C ALA A 119 3.81 4.38 -17.15
N SER A 120 4.60 5.35 -17.60
CA SER A 120 5.93 5.14 -18.18
C SER A 120 6.94 4.45 -17.25
N GLN A 121 6.69 4.44 -15.93
CA GLN A 121 7.45 3.64 -14.95
C GLN A 121 6.60 2.51 -14.33
N LEU A 122 5.33 2.79 -13.99
CA LEU A 122 4.48 1.90 -13.20
C LEU A 122 3.73 0.84 -14.04
N ALA A 123 3.58 1.08 -15.33
CA ALA A 123 2.85 0.25 -16.29
C ALA A 123 3.53 0.32 -17.68
N ALA A 124 4.86 0.16 -17.70
CA ALA A 124 5.69 0.48 -18.86
C ALA A 124 5.35 -0.32 -20.12
N GLU A 125 4.92 -1.58 -20.00
CA GLU A 125 4.54 -2.43 -21.13
C GLU A 125 3.34 -1.87 -21.92
N PRO A 126 2.12 -1.72 -21.35
CA PRO A 126 0.99 -1.13 -22.07
C PRO A 126 1.20 0.34 -22.44
N PHE A 127 2.03 1.08 -21.69
CA PHE A 127 2.42 2.45 -22.07
C PHE A 127 3.26 2.47 -23.36
N ASN A 128 4.33 1.66 -23.43
CA ASN A 128 5.19 1.57 -24.61
C ASN A 128 4.42 1.01 -25.83
N ASN A 129 3.53 0.04 -25.61
CA ASN A 129 2.62 -0.47 -26.64
C ASN A 129 1.72 0.65 -27.19
N ALA A 130 1.18 1.52 -26.34
CA ALA A 130 0.37 2.66 -26.80
C ALA A 130 1.18 3.63 -27.68
N VAL A 131 2.43 3.92 -27.32
CA VAL A 131 3.33 4.80 -28.08
C VAL A 131 3.67 4.21 -29.45
N GLU A 132 4.04 2.92 -29.52
CA GLU A 132 4.34 2.26 -30.80
C GLU A 132 3.08 2.10 -31.68
N LEU A 133 1.92 1.74 -31.13
CA LEU A 133 0.66 1.70 -31.88
C LEU A 133 0.31 3.07 -32.49
N LYS A 134 0.54 4.18 -31.77
CA LYS A 134 0.33 5.53 -32.32
C LYS A 134 1.26 5.79 -33.51
N LYS A 135 2.53 5.42 -33.40
CA LYS A 135 3.58 5.59 -34.42
C LYS A 135 3.35 4.71 -35.66
N GLU A 136 2.80 3.51 -35.50
CA GLU A 136 2.29 2.70 -36.60
C GLU A 136 1.10 3.38 -37.29
N GLY A 137 0.17 3.95 -36.51
CA GLY A 137 -0.94 4.77 -37.01
C GLY A 137 -0.46 5.99 -37.80
N ASP A 138 0.54 6.71 -37.29
CA ASP A 138 1.19 7.85 -37.97
C ASP A 138 1.79 7.40 -39.32
N THR A 139 2.50 6.27 -39.34
CA THR A 139 3.13 5.71 -40.55
C THR A 139 2.10 5.30 -41.61
N LEU A 140 0.99 4.66 -41.19
CA LEU A 140 -0.10 4.26 -42.09
C LEU A 140 -0.82 5.49 -42.67
N ARG A 141 -1.01 6.54 -41.87
CA ARG A 141 -1.60 7.79 -42.36
C ARG A 141 -0.70 8.47 -43.39
N ASP A 142 0.59 8.64 -43.08
CA ASP A 142 1.57 9.22 -44.01
C ASP A 142 1.61 8.45 -45.35
N SER A 143 1.40 7.13 -45.32
CA SER A 143 1.26 6.34 -46.55
C SER A 143 -0.05 6.65 -47.27
N ALA A 144 -1.19 6.73 -46.56
CA ALA A 144 -2.50 7.04 -47.15
C ALA A 144 -2.51 8.41 -47.83
N ASP A 145 -1.96 9.43 -47.15
CA ASP A 145 -1.81 10.80 -47.65
C ASP A 145 -0.98 10.80 -48.96
N ARG A 146 0.15 10.09 -49.00
CA ARG A 146 0.98 9.93 -50.22
C ARG A 146 0.28 9.13 -51.32
N THR A 147 -0.49 8.10 -50.98
CA THR A 147 -1.26 7.32 -51.96
C THR A 147 -2.33 8.18 -52.63
N LEU A 148 -3.05 9.03 -51.88
CA LEU A 148 -3.96 10.01 -52.48
C LEU A 148 -3.23 11.07 -53.30
N GLU A 149 -2.12 11.63 -52.80
CA GLU A 149 -1.35 12.66 -53.52
C GLU A 149 -0.75 12.13 -54.85
N SER A 150 -0.43 10.83 -54.93
CA SER A 150 0.04 10.16 -56.15
C SER A 150 -0.98 10.07 -57.30
N TYR A 151 -2.12 10.77 -57.18
CA TYR A 151 -3.24 10.78 -58.12
C TYR A 151 -2.79 10.95 -59.59
N PRO A 152 -2.92 9.91 -60.43
CA PRO A 152 -2.40 9.98 -61.78
C PRO A 152 -3.32 10.83 -62.66
N LYS A 153 -2.81 11.99 -63.08
CA LYS A 153 -3.54 12.99 -63.89
C LYS A 153 -4.03 12.46 -65.24
N GLU A 154 -3.35 11.46 -65.79
CA GLU A 154 -3.69 10.78 -67.05
C GLU A 154 -3.80 9.26 -66.80
N SER A 155 -4.96 8.81 -66.31
CA SER A 155 -5.21 7.39 -66.04
C SER A 155 -6.68 7.00 -66.24
N SER A 156 -6.94 5.72 -66.42
CA SER A 156 -8.30 5.17 -66.50
C SER A 156 -9.00 5.26 -65.14
N ASP A 157 -10.33 5.29 -65.17
CA ASP A 157 -11.12 5.49 -63.94
C ASP A 157 -11.00 4.28 -62.98
N ASP A 158 -10.80 3.07 -63.49
CA ASP A 158 -10.49 1.88 -62.69
C ASP A 158 -9.17 2.01 -61.90
N ALA A 159 -8.14 2.60 -62.51
CA ALA A 159 -6.85 2.79 -61.85
C ALA A 159 -6.92 3.88 -60.77
N LYS A 160 -7.65 4.98 -61.03
CA LYS A 160 -7.95 6.01 -60.02
C LYS A 160 -8.72 5.43 -58.84
N LEU A 161 -9.76 4.64 -59.12
CA LEU A 161 -10.57 3.97 -58.10
C LEU A 161 -9.72 3.02 -57.25
N LYS A 162 -8.84 2.23 -57.86
CA LYS A 162 -7.94 1.33 -57.13
C LYS A 162 -7.01 2.08 -56.17
N THR A 163 -6.40 3.19 -56.62
CA THR A 163 -5.53 4.03 -55.77
C THR A 163 -6.31 4.64 -54.60
N ARG A 164 -7.50 5.19 -54.87
CA ARG A 164 -8.38 5.78 -53.85
C ARG A 164 -8.77 4.73 -52.79
N LEU A 165 -9.19 3.53 -53.21
CA LEU A 165 -9.53 2.43 -52.29
C LEU A 165 -8.34 1.95 -51.46
N ALA A 166 -7.13 1.94 -52.03
CA ALA A 166 -5.92 1.58 -51.30
C ALA A 166 -5.58 2.60 -50.19
N ALA A 167 -5.74 3.90 -50.44
CA ALA A 167 -5.57 4.91 -49.41
C ALA A 167 -6.65 4.82 -48.31
N PHE A 168 -7.90 4.52 -48.68
CA PHE A 168 -9.00 4.36 -47.73
C PHE A 168 -8.75 3.23 -46.74
N GLU A 169 -8.27 2.08 -47.22
CA GLU A 169 -7.83 0.96 -46.39
C GLU A 169 -6.69 1.37 -45.43
N GLN A 170 -5.72 2.16 -45.92
CA GLN A 170 -4.62 2.66 -45.08
C GLN A 170 -5.10 3.64 -43.99
N TYR A 171 -6.09 4.50 -44.27
CA TYR A 171 -6.72 5.33 -43.24
C TYR A 171 -7.53 4.52 -42.23
N GLU A 172 -8.27 3.49 -42.64
CA GLU A 172 -9.01 2.62 -41.71
C GLU A 172 -8.03 1.86 -40.78
N GLN A 173 -6.93 1.34 -41.31
CA GLN A 173 -5.87 0.71 -40.53
C GLN A 173 -5.18 1.71 -39.58
N SER A 174 -4.89 2.93 -40.05
CA SER A 174 -4.35 4.02 -39.23
C SER A 174 -5.31 4.38 -38.08
N ASN A 175 -6.60 4.55 -38.38
CA ASN A 175 -7.64 4.84 -37.40
C ASN A 175 -7.71 3.75 -36.32
N LYS A 176 -7.71 2.48 -36.73
CA LYS A 176 -7.68 1.34 -35.82
C LYS A 176 -6.46 1.39 -34.89
N LYS A 177 -5.26 1.67 -35.42
CA LYS A 177 -4.03 1.79 -34.61
C LYS A 177 -4.08 2.92 -33.59
N TYR A 178 -4.69 4.05 -33.91
CA TYR A 178 -4.94 5.10 -32.91
C TYR A 178 -5.96 4.70 -31.84
N LEU A 179 -7.02 3.97 -32.20
CA LEU A 179 -8.00 3.47 -31.23
C LEU A 179 -7.39 2.42 -30.29
N ASP A 180 -6.61 1.48 -30.83
CA ASP A 180 -5.86 0.49 -30.06
C ASP A 180 -4.82 1.16 -29.14
N SER A 181 -4.12 2.20 -29.65
CA SER A 181 -3.19 3.04 -28.87
C SER A 181 -3.89 3.74 -27.69
N LYS A 182 -5.01 4.41 -27.96
CA LYS A 182 -5.83 5.10 -26.95
C LYS A 182 -6.29 4.13 -25.86
N LYS A 183 -6.71 2.91 -26.24
CA LYS A 183 -7.08 1.86 -25.29
C LYS A 183 -5.88 1.43 -24.44
N SER A 184 -4.75 1.09 -25.06
CA SER A 184 -3.54 0.67 -24.35
C SER A 184 -3.02 1.74 -23.38
N ALA A 185 -3.16 3.02 -23.73
CA ALA A 185 -2.82 4.14 -22.83
C ALA A 185 -3.79 4.24 -21.64
N ALA A 186 -5.10 4.06 -21.86
CA ALA A 186 -6.09 4.03 -20.78
C ALA A 186 -5.87 2.85 -19.82
N ASP A 187 -5.53 1.66 -20.36
CA ASP A 187 -5.19 0.47 -19.57
C ASP A 187 -3.90 0.73 -18.74
N ALA A 188 -2.87 1.34 -19.35
CA ALA A 188 -1.64 1.73 -18.66
C ALA A 188 -1.88 2.75 -17.54
N LYS A 189 -2.72 3.76 -17.78
CA LYS A 189 -3.16 4.76 -16.79
C LYS A 189 -3.89 4.10 -15.62
N ALA A 190 -4.82 3.21 -15.88
CA ALA A 190 -5.58 2.49 -14.84
C ALA A 190 -4.66 1.65 -13.95
N LEU A 191 -3.71 0.92 -14.56
CA LEU A 191 -2.70 0.14 -13.83
C LEU A 191 -1.81 1.03 -12.96
N ALA A 192 -1.32 2.15 -13.48
CA ALA A 192 -0.48 3.09 -12.73
C ALA A 192 -1.24 3.71 -11.54
N LEU A 193 -2.49 4.14 -11.74
CA LEU A 193 -3.34 4.67 -10.68
C LEU A 193 -3.69 3.63 -9.61
N SER A 194 -3.73 2.33 -9.94
CA SER A 194 -3.96 1.27 -8.93
C SER A 194 -2.85 1.18 -7.88
N GLN A 195 -1.62 1.59 -8.22
CA GLN A 195 -0.44 1.53 -7.35
C GLN A 195 -0.32 2.75 -6.40
N LYS A 196 -1.17 3.77 -6.58
CA LYS A 196 -1.16 5.06 -5.85
C LYS A 196 -0.99 4.93 -4.34
N GLN A 197 -1.71 4.01 -3.70
CA GLN A 197 -1.63 3.84 -2.24
C GLN A 197 -0.27 3.26 -1.81
N GLN A 198 0.22 2.23 -2.51
CA GLN A 198 1.54 1.62 -2.22
C GLN A 198 2.67 2.64 -2.37
N LEU A 199 2.54 3.54 -3.35
CA LEU A 199 3.45 4.66 -3.56
C LEU A 199 3.42 5.65 -2.39
N ILE A 200 2.24 6.08 -1.91
CA ILE A 200 2.10 6.95 -0.73
C ILE A 200 2.66 6.28 0.54
N ASP A 201 2.38 4.99 0.72
CA ASP A 201 2.87 4.19 1.85
C ASP A 201 4.41 4.04 1.81
N SER A 202 5.02 3.99 0.62
CA SER A 202 6.49 3.91 0.47
C SER A 202 7.24 5.16 0.94
N LEU A 203 6.53 6.26 1.23
CA LEU A 203 7.10 7.53 1.71
C LEU A 203 7.14 7.63 3.25
N ALA A 204 6.77 6.57 3.97
CA ALA A 204 6.79 6.54 5.44
C ALA A 204 8.21 6.68 6.03
N ASP A 205 9.26 6.41 5.25
CA ASP A 205 10.67 6.66 5.62
C ASP A 205 10.93 8.16 5.81
N ILE A 206 10.42 8.98 4.88
CA ILE A 206 10.53 10.45 4.92
C ILE A 206 9.76 11.01 6.11
N GLU A 207 8.54 10.51 6.36
CA GLU A 207 7.73 10.96 7.51
C GLU A 207 8.43 10.68 8.83
N LYS A 208 8.97 9.47 9.00
CA LYS A 208 9.75 9.08 10.17
C LYS A 208 10.97 9.98 10.35
N ASN A 209 11.73 10.27 9.28
CA ASN A 209 12.87 11.17 9.35
C ASN A 209 12.45 12.57 9.82
N LEU A 210 11.37 13.13 9.26
CA LEU A 210 10.87 14.44 9.67
C LEU A 210 10.36 14.45 11.13
N ASP A 211 9.76 13.35 11.61
CA ASP A 211 9.35 13.21 13.02
C ASP A 211 10.54 13.08 13.99
N ASP A 212 11.58 12.38 13.59
CA ASP A 212 12.82 12.28 14.37
C ASP A 212 13.56 13.64 14.38
N ALA A 213 13.64 14.34 13.24
CA ALA A 213 14.22 15.66 13.12
C ALA A 213 13.47 16.72 13.96
N ASP A 214 12.14 16.69 13.97
CA ASP A 214 11.31 17.58 14.79
C ASP A 214 11.50 17.31 16.29
N ARG A 215 11.56 16.02 16.68
CA ARG A 215 11.81 15.60 18.07
C ARG A 215 13.16 16.10 18.58
N TYR A 216 14.22 16.04 17.75
CA TYR A 216 15.53 16.56 18.12
C TYR A 216 15.59 18.10 18.14
N ALA A 217 14.85 18.78 17.24
CA ALA A 217 14.69 20.23 17.26
C ALA A 217 13.79 20.74 18.41
N GLY A 218 12.92 19.89 18.96
CA GLY A 218 11.90 20.29 19.93
C GLY A 218 10.82 21.20 19.34
N GLY A 219 10.46 21.01 18.06
CA GLY A 219 9.48 21.85 17.35
C GLY A 219 9.99 23.23 16.92
N GLN A 220 11.30 23.47 16.94
CA GLN A 220 11.89 24.80 16.70
C GLN A 220 12.56 24.98 15.32
N ASP A 221 12.69 23.94 14.50
CA ASP A 221 13.32 24.02 13.18
C ASP A 221 12.27 24.22 12.07
N PRO A 222 12.12 25.44 11.50
CA PRO A 222 11.12 25.70 10.48
C PRO A 222 11.38 24.94 9.17
N GLU A 223 12.60 24.49 8.91
CA GLU A 223 12.91 23.69 7.71
C GLU A 223 12.21 22.32 7.75
N VAL A 224 11.95 21.76 8.95
CA VAL A 224 11.23 20.49 9.11
C VAL A 224 9.76 20.65 8.72
N ALA A 225 9.11 21.72 9.17
CA ALA A 225 7.74 22.06 8.79
C ALA A 225 7.62 22.29 7.28
N GLN A 226 8.50 23.11 6.68
CA GLN A 226 8.52 23.37 5.25
C GLN A 226 8.73 22.10 4.41
N THR A 227 9.61 21.19 4.85
CA THR A 227 9.86 19.92 4.15
C THR A 227 8.66 18.97 4.29
N ARG A 228 7.96 19.00 5.42
CA ARG A 228 6.70 18.27 5.63
C ARG A 228 5.56 18.81 4.76
N ASP A 229 5.44 20.12 4.59
CA ASP A 229 4.44 20.72 3.69
C ASP A 229 4.70 20.33 2.24
N ARG A 230 5.96 20.30 1.79
CA ARG A 230 6.35 19.77 0.47
C ARG A 230 5.98 18.29 0.31
N LEU A 231 6.24 17.45 1.32
CA LEU A 231 5.85 16.04 1.31
C LEU A 231 4.32 15.86 1.23
N ASN A 232 3.56 16.66 1.98
CA ASN A 232 2.10 16.62 1.95
C ASN A 232 1.54 17.07 0.59
N ALA A 233 2.14 18.10 -0.04
CA ALA A 233 1.79 18.52 -1.39
C ALA A 233 2.10 17.43 -2.43
N ALA A 234 3.28 16.80 -2.35
CA ALA A 234 3.65 15.67 -3.20
C ALA A 234 2.67 14.48 -3.04
N LYS A 235 2.35 14.10 -1.80
CA LYS A 235 1.34 13.07 -1.48
C LYS A 235 -0.04 13.43 -2.06
N SER A 236 -0.47 14.69 -1.99
CA SER A 236 -1.74 15.15 -2.56
C SER A 236 -1.76 15.12 -4.10
N LYS A 237 -0.64 15.39 -4.77
CA LYS A 237 -0.52 15.21 -6.23
C LYS A 237 -0.62 13.74 -6.63
N ILE A 238 0.11 12.85 -5.93
CA ILE A 238 -0.03 11.40 -6.10
C ILE A 238 -1.49 10.99 -5.86
N ASP A 239 -2.12 11.49 -4.81
CA ASP A 239 -3.50 11.16 -4.45
C ASP A 239 -4.53 11.58 -5.51
N SER A 240 -4.34 12.74 -6.15
CA SER A 240 -5.17 13.20 -7.28
C SER A 240 -4.87 12.50 -8.62
N GLY A 241 -3.92 11.54 -8.65
CA GLY A 241 -3.54 10.80 -9.84
C GLY A 241 -2.44 11.45 -10.68
N LYS A 242 -1.93 12.62 -10.28
CA LYS A 242 -0.77 13.31 -10.88
C LYS A 242 0.53 12.73 -10.34
N ILE A 243 0.71 11.42 -10.48
CA ILE A 243 1.78 10.67 -9.82
C ILE A 243 3.15 11.18 -10.27
N LYS A 244 3.34 11.48 -11.56
CA LYS A 244 4.63 11.98 -12.09
C LYS A 244 5.01 13.35 -11.52
N GLU A 245 4.04 14.23 -11.35
CA GLU A 245 4.23 15.57 -10.75
C GLU A 245 4.43 15.51 -9.22
N GLY A 246 3.84 14.51 -8.56
CA GLY A 246 4.07 14.24 -7.14
C GLY A 246 5.44 13.63 -6.87
N TYR A 247 5.93 12.74 -7.75
CA TYR A 247 7.22 12.07 -7.59
C TYR A 247 8.45 12.93 -7.91
N SER A 248 8.31 14.01 -8.69
CA SER A 248 9.44 14.82 -9.17
C SER A 248 10.27 15.48 -8.05
N GLU A 249 9.70 15.69 -6.86
CA GLU A 249 10.41 16.26 -5.71
C GLU A 249 10.77 15.23 -4.63
N ILE A 250 10.34 13.97 -4.74
CA ILE A 250 10.40 13.00 -3.63
C ILE A 250 11.84 12.69 -3.20
N ASP A 251 12.79 12.57 -4.12
CA ASP A 251 14.18 12.29 -3.76
C ASP A 251 14.88 13.48 -3.11
N ASP A 252 14.55 14.72 -3.52
CA ASP A 252 15.02 15.94 -2.86
C ASP A 252 14.43 16.08 -1.45
N ILE A 253 13.14 15.78 -1.28
CA ILE A 253 12.47 15.78 0.02
C ILE A 253 13.07 14.68 0.92
N ARG A 254 13.32 13.47 0.40
CA ARG A 254 13.97 12.36 1.11
C ARG A 254 15.37 12.75 1.57
N LYS A 255 16.21 13.28 0.67
CA LYS A 255 17.55 13.78 0.99
C LYS A 255 17.48 14.87 2.08
N LYS A 256 16.61 15.87 1.90
CA LYS A 256 16.44 16.96 2.87
C LYS A 256 15.99 16.46 4.24
N SER A 257 15.09 15.47 4.30
CA SER A 257 14.65 14.87 5.56
C SER A 257 15.82 14.23 6.34
N ALA A 258 16.73 13.55 5.65
CA ALA A 258 17.90 12.92 6.26
C ALA A 258 18.93 13.97 6.74
N GLU A 259 19.16 15.03 5.95
CA GLU A 259 20.00 16.17 6.33
C GLU A 259 19.49 16.84 7.62
N LEU A 260 18.17 17.03 7.74
CA LEU A 260 17.54 17.62 8.92
C LEU A 260 17.67 16.72 10.16
N VAL A 261 17.53 15.40 10.03
CA VAL A 261 17.83 14.46 11.13
C VAL A 261 19.27 14.63 11.60
N ALA A 262 20.25 14.63 10.68
CA ALA A 262 21.67 14.73 11.01
C ALA A 262 22.04 16.05 11.70
N LYS A 263 21.55 17.19 11.18
CA LYS A 263 21.69 18.54 11.77
C LYS A 263 21.11 18.61 13.18
N ASN A 264 19.90 18.10 13.36
CA ASN A 264 19.15 18.30 14.60
C ASN A 264 19.59 17.31 15.69
N ILE A 265 19.94 16.06 15.35
CA ILE A 265 20.48 15.11 16.32
C ILE A 265 21.85 15.54 16.86
N GLN A 266 22.72 16.11 16.02
CA GLN A 266 24.01 16.67 16.44
C GLN A 266 23.78 17.80 17.46
N SER A 267 22.90 18.75 17.13
CA SER A 267 22.55 19.88 18.00
C SER A 267 21.96 19.43 19.33
N TYR A 268 21.06 18.44 19.31
CA TYR A 268 20.43 17.86 20.50
C TYR A 268 21.45 17.09 21.37
N ALA A 269 22.36 16.32 20.77
CA ALA A 269 23.43 15.63 21.48
C ALA A 269 24.41 16.62 22.17
N ALA A 270 24.73 17.73 21.51
CA ALA A 270 25.55 18.79 22.09
C ALA A 270 24.87 19.42 23.32
N LYS A 271 23.56 19.72 23.22
CA LYS A 271 22.75 20.21 24.34
C LYS A 271 22.70 19.21 25.48
N LYS A 272 22.47 17.92 25.21
CA LYS A 272 22.44 16.86 26.24
C LYS A 272 23.78 16.68 26.95
N LYS A 273 24.90 16.75 26.23
CA LYS A 273 26.25 16.78 26.83
C LYS A 273 26.42 17.97 27.78
N GLN A 274 25.93 19.16 27.42
CA GLN A 274 26.01 20.33 28.31
C GLN A 274 25.10 20.17 29.54
N GLU A 275 23.86 19.70 29.37
CA GLU A 275 22.96 19.37 30.49
C GLU A 275 23.59 18.34 31.45
N ALA A 276 24.36 17.38 30.93
CA ALA A 276 25.13 16.42 31.72
C ALA A 276 26.28 17.08 32.49
N LYS A 277 27.09 17.92 31.85
CA LYS A 277 28.15 18.71 32.51
C LYS A 277 27.61 19.56 33.66
N ASP A 278 26.52 20.28 33.41
CA ASP A 278 25.90 21.15 34.41
C ASP A 278 25.31 20.35 35.58
N SER A 279 24.78 19.15 35.30
CA SER A 279 24.24 18.23 36.31
C SER A 279 25.36 17.63 37.18
N ILE A 280 26.46 17.20 36.57
CA ILE A 280 27.67 16.71 37.26
C ILE A 280 28.28 17.81 38.13
N GLY A 281 28.40 19.04 37.61
CA GLY A 281 28.92 20.18 38.37
C GLY A 281 28.09 20.45 39.63
N LYS A 282 26.76 20.41 39.54
CA LYS A 282 25.85 20.52 40.69
C LYS A 282 26.03 19.38 41.69
N ALA A 283 26.13 18.14 41.20
CA ALA A 283 26.36 16.95 42.04
C ALA A 283 27.70 17.02 42.79
N LYS A 284 28.77 17.42 42.10
CA LYS A 284 30.12 17.60 42.64
C LYS A 284 30.15 18.66 43.75
N ASN A 285 29.54 19.82 43.50
CA ASN A 285 29.44 20.90 44.49
C ASN A 285 28.62 20.49 45.72
N LYS A 286 27.54 19.71 45.54
CA LYS A 286 26.75 19.15 46.64
C LYS A 286 27.55 18.15 47.48
N LEU A 287 28.27 17.24 46.84
CA LEU A 287 29.08 16.22 47.53
C LEU A 287 30.29 16.85 48.25
N SER A 288 30.98 17.81 47.63
CA SER A 288 32.12 18.50 48.24
C SER A 288 31.74 19.43 49.39
N GLY A 289 30.48 19.87 49.46
CA GLY A 289 29.95 20.67 50.57
C GLY A 289 29.72 19.89 51.87
N ILE A 290 29.92 18.56 51.87
CA ILE A 290 29.76 17.71 53.04
C ILE A 290 30.98 17.83 53.96
N ASP A 291 30.74 18.12 55.24
CA ASP A 291 31.77 18.19 56.28
C ASP A 291 32.45 16.83 56.51
N GLN A 292 33.62 16.63 55.89
CA GLN A 292 34.38 15.39 55.98
C GLN A 292 34.87 15.05 57.39
N SER A 293 34.96 16.04 58.31
CA SER A 293 35.33 15.76 59.70
C SER A 293 34.23 14.94 60.40
N LYS A 294 32.96 15.23 60.08
CA LYS A 294 31.77 14.56 60.62
C LYS A 294 31.45 13.24 59.94
N LEU A 295 32.08 12.90 58.80
CA LEU A 295 31.96 11.56 58.21
C LEU A 295 32.69 10.49 59.04
N LYS A 296 33.77 10.87 59.75
CA LYS A 296 34.59 9.91 60.52
C LYS A 296 33.92 9.38 61.79
N SER A 297 32.87 10.04 62.29
CA SER A 297 32.14 9.63 63.48
C SER A 297 31.17 8.46 63.25
N SER A 298 30.84 8.14 61.99
CA SER A 298 29.88 7.08 61.66
C SER A 298 30.28 6.30 60.41
N LYS A 299 30.44 4.97 60.57
CA LYS A 299 30.75 4.07 59.44
C LYS A 299 29.65 4.05 58.38
N ASP A 300 28.41 4.30 58.80
CA ASP A 300 27.23 4.36 57.93
C ASP A 300 27.20 5.65 57.09
N LEU A 301 27.59 6.80 57.66
CA LEU A 301 27.81 8.03 56.90
C LEU A 301 28.98 7.89 55.92
N GLN A 302 30.10 7.30 56.35
CA GLN A 302 31.24 7.03 55.47
C GLN A 302 30.83 6.14 54.27
N THR A 303 30.05 5.09 54.51
CA THR A 303 29.57 4.18 53.45
C THR A 303 28.54 4.86 52.54
N SER A 304 27.70 5.76 53.09
CA SER A 304 26.75 6.55 52.30
C SER A 304 27.49 7.52 51.37
N TYR A 305 28.49 8.24 51.89
CA TYR A 305 29.34 9.13 51.11
C TYR A 305 30.12 8.38 50.02
N GLN A 306 30.71 7.22 50.35
CA GLN A 306 31.44 6.41 49.37
C GLN A 306 30.55 6.01 48.18
N ARG A 307 29.29 5.60 48.42
CA ARG A 307 28.34 5.29 47.33
C ARG A 307 28.01 6.50 46.46
N ALA A 308 27.96 7.70 47.04
CA ALA A 308 27.72 8.93 46.30
C ALA A 308 28.95 9.34 45.47
N ASP A 309 30.15 9.16 46.00
CA ASP A 309 31.42 9.34 45.27
C ASP A 309 31.60 8.33 44.12
N GLU A 310 31.23 7.06 44.34
CA GLU A 310 31.19 6.01 43.30
C GLU A 310 30.18 6.34 42.18
N ASN A 311 28.96 6.80 42.54
CA ASN A 311 27.98 7.26 41.56
C ASN A 311 28.44 8.52 40.79
N LEU A 312 29.20 9.41 41.43
CA LEU A 312 29.75 10.61 40.78
C LEU A 312 30.82 10.24 39.76
N LYS A 313 31.74 9.32 40.11
CA LYS A 313 32.73 8.77 39.18
C LYS A 313 32.07 8.09 37.98
N ALA A 314 31.05 7.28 38.20
CA ALA A 314 30.29 6.66 37.12
C ALA A 314 29.55 7.70 36.23
N ALA A 315 29.17 8.86 36.77
CA ALA A 315 28.63 9.97 36.00
C ALA A 315 29.70 10.66 35.13
N ASP A 316 30.88 10.94 35.71
CA ASP A 316 32.05 11.48 35.00
C ASP A 316 32.49 10.53 33.85
N GLU A 317 32.60 9.23 34.11
CA GLU A 317 32.90 8.20 33.08
C GLU A 317 31.83 8.15 31.97
N SER A 318 30.55 8.27 32.34
CA SER A 318 29.45 8.31 31.37
C SER A 318 29.49 9.56 30.50
N LEU A 319 29.84 10.73 31.07
CA LEU A 319 30.05 11.96 30.30
C LEU A 319 31.26 11.84 29.37
N ALA A 320 32.40 11.34 29.83
CA ALA A 320 33.58 11.15 28.99
C ALA A 320 33.28 10.26 27.77
N SER A 321 32.56 9.15 27.99
CA SER A 321 32.06 8.29 26.90
C SER A 321 31.11 9.05 25.97
N ALA A 322 30.22 9.90 26.49
CA ALA A 322 29.34 10.73 25.66
C ALA A 322 30.12 11.71 24.76
N GLU A 323 31.24 12.27 25.24
CA GLU A 323 32.08 13.18 24.46
C GLU A 323 32.86 12.48 23.34
N GLU A 324 33.40 11.29 23.62
CA GLU A 324 34.06 10.43 22.63
C GLU A 324 33.09 10.01 21.52
N LEU A 325 31.89 9.54 21.90
CA LEU A 325 30.84 9.11 20.97
C LEU A 325 30.36 10.27 20.09
N TYR A 326 30.21 11.47 20.66
CA TYR A 326 29.87 12.67 19.89
C TYR A 326 30.93 13.02 18.85
N THR A 327 32.21 12.94 19.24
CA THR A 327 33.35 13.23 18.36
C THR A 327 33.49 12.16 17.26
N SER A 328 32.98 10.95 17.53
CA SER A 328 32.85 9.86 16.57
C SER A 328 31.54 9.89 15.77
N GLU A 329 30.79 11.00 15.81
CA GLU A 329 29.49 11.23 15.16
C GLU A 329 28.36 10.25 15.55
N LYS A 330 28.55 9.47 16.62
CA LYS A 330 27.56 8.54 17.19
C LYS A 330 26.63 9.29 18.14
N TYR A 331 25.83 10.18 17.57
CA TYR A 331 25.00 11.12 18.34
C TYR A 331 23.95 10.40 19.21
N GLU A 332 23.32 9.33 18.74
CA GLU A 332 22.37 8.52 19.55
C GLU A 332 23.03 7.92 20.80
N ASP A 333 24.20 7.29 20.64
CA ASP A 333 24.95 6.72 21.77
C ASP A 333 25.42 7.83 22.73
N SER A 334 25.85 8.98 22.19
CA SER A 334 26.24 10.17 22.97
C SER A 334 25.10 10.72 23.81
N ILE A 335 23.88 10.79 23.25
CA ILE A 335 22.66 11.18 23.95
C ILE A 335 22.40 10.20 25.10
N ALA A 336 22.39 8.90 24.83
CA ALA A 336 22.12 7.87 25.83
C ALA A 336 23.13 7.90 27.00
N ARG A 337 24.41 8.17 26.72
CA ARG A 337 25.46 8.33 27.74
C ARG A 337 25.32 9.65 28.52
N SER A 338 24.94 10.73 27.86
CA SER A 338 24.64 12.01 28.52
C SER A 338 23.44 11.89 29.47
N GLU A 339 22.37 11.19 29.06
CA GLU A 339 21.21 10.95 29.91
C GLU A 339 21.52 10.07 31.12
N GLU A 340 22.38 9.06 30.96
CA GLU A 340 22.87 8.24 32.09
C GLU A 340 23.73 9.07 33.06
N ALA A 341 24.61 9.95 32.55
CA ALA A 341 25.37 10.89 33.37
C ALA A 341 24.46 11.85 34.16
N ILE A 342 23.42 12.40 33.53
CA ILE A 342 22.39 13.22 34.20
C ILE A 342 21.67 12.41 35.29
N ARG A 343 21.28 11.16 34.98
CA ARG A 343 20.58 10.27 35.92
C ARG A 343 21.42 9.96 37.15
N LEU A 344 22.70 9.63 36.97
CA LEU A 344 23.64 9.36 38.05
C LEU A 344 23.89 10.63 38.88
N SER A 345 24.10 11.78 38.24
CA SER A 345 24.27 13.08 38.92
C SER A 345 23.11 13.43 39.84
N ARG A 346 21.86 13.20 39.42
CA ARG A 346 20.68 13.41 40.26
C ARG A 346 20.68 12.52 41.51
N ILE A 347 21.09 11.25 41.38
CA ILE A 347 21.24 10.33 42.51
C ILE A 347 22.32 10.84 43.49
N VAL A 348 23.44 11.36 42.99
CA VAL A 348 24.49 11.95 43.84
C VAL A 348 23.98 13.17 44.60
N VAL A 349 23.17 14.05 43.97
CA VAL A 349 22.54 15.19 44.65
C VAL A 349 21.62 14.69 45.78
N ASP A 350 20.71 13.76 45.49
CA ASP A 350 19.78 13.19 46.48
C ASP A 350 20.53 12.52 47.66
N GLN A 351 21.60 11.78 47.37
CA GLN A 351 22.45 11.15 48.39
C GLN A 351 23.23 12.18 49.21
N SER A 352 23.73 13.25 48.58
CA SER A 352 24.45 14.31 49.28
C SER A 352 23.55 15.08 50.24
N ASP A 353 22.31 15.33 49.84
CA ASP A 353 21.31 16.00 50.68
C ASP A 353 20.88 15.11 51.86
N ASP A 354 20.68 13.79 51.67
CA ASP A 354 20.46 12.82 52.77
C ASP A 354 21.61 12.80 53.77
N ILE A 355 22.86 12.75 53.30
CA ILE A 355 24.06 12.76 54.16
C ILE A 355 24.15 14.08 54.94
N ALA A 356 23.93 15.22 54.28
CA ALA A 356 23.96 16.53 54.92
C ALA A 356 22.86 16.69 55.98
N GLU A 357 21.65 16.18 55.74
CA GLU A 357 20.55 16.18 56.69
C GLU A 357 20.82 15.28 57.90
N ARG A 358 21.37 14.08 57.68
CA ARG A 358 21.76 13.16 58.75
C ARG A 358 22.91 13.68 59.61
N ILE A 359 23.89 14.37 59.00
CA ILE A 359 24.94 15.10 59.73
C ILE A 359 24.35 16.24 60.58
N ARG A 360 23.31 16.94 60.09
CA ARG A 360 22.65 18.04 60.82
C ARG A 360 21.79 17.54 61.99
N THR A 361 21.08 16.44 61.80
CA THR A 361 20.13 15.88 62.78
C THR A 361 20.76 14.89 63.75
N GLY A 362 21.98 14.41 63.48
CA GLY A 362 22.61 13.32 64.24
C GLY A 362 21.96 11.94 64.00
N SER A 363 21.04 11.84 63.03
CA SER A 363 20.28 10.62 62.78
C SER A 363 21.10 9.59 62.00
N SER A 364 21.13 8.35 62.48
CA SER A 364 21.47 7.19 61.64
C SER A 364 20.35 6.97 60.59
N VAL A 365 20.50 6.01 59.67
CA VAL A 365 19.44 5.73 58.67
C VAL A 365 18.14 5.29 59.35
N ALA A 366 17.27 6.26 59.64
CA ALA A 366 15.84 6.06 59.69
C ALA A 366 15.38 5.93 58.23
N GLY A 367 15.06 4.71 57.80
CA GLY A 367 14.72 4.44 56.40
C GLY A 367 13.60 5.35 55.91
N ARG A 368 13.86 6.08 54.82
CA ARG A 368 12.99 7.10 54.21
C ARG A 368 11.58 6.57 53.91
N LYS A 369 10.71 6.62 54.90
CA LYS A 369 9.25 6.63 54.75
C LYS A 369 8.85 8.09 54.84
N GLY A 370 8.27 8.63 53.76
CA GLY A 370 7.94 10.05 53.69
C GLY A 370 7.07 10.50 54.86
N SER A 371 7.42 11.66 55.41
CA SER A 371 6.51 12.59 56.10
C SER A 371 5.28 12.87 55.22
N GLY A 372 4.16 13.37 55.69
CA GLY A 372 3.77 14.16 56.87
C GLY A 372 2.42 14.79 56.49
N GLU A 373 1.68 15.50 57.33
CA GLU A 373 2.02 16.13 58.61
C GLU A 373 0.86 15.97 59.61
N GLU A 374 1.17 16.04 60.90
CA GLU A 374 0.20 16.35 61.95
C GLU A 374 0.08 17.87 62.11
N GLY A 375 -1.15 18.37 62.28
CA GLY A 375 -1.44 19.67 62.88
C GLY A 375 -2.45 19.43 64.01
N THR A 376 -2.07 19.73 65.24
CA THR A 376 -2.74 19.24 66.45
C THR A 376 -3.75 20.24 67.03
N GLU A 377 -4.73 19.68 67.77
CA GLU A 377 -5.63 20.31 68.75
C GLU A 377 -6.94 20.98 68.28
N GLY A 378 -8.04 20.55 68.92
CA GLY A 378 -9.43 20.97 68.64
C GLY A 378 -10.42 19.81 68.86
N GLY A 379 -10.74 19.50 70.12
CA GLY A 379 -11.43 18.24 70.50
C GLY A 379 -12.92 18.14 70.08
N GLY A 380 -13.41 16.92 69.86
CA GLY A 380 -14.78 16.74 69.33
C GLY A 380 -15.39 15.33 69.23
N SER A 381 -15.18 14.43 70.21
CA SER A 381 -16.01 13.22 70.46
C SER A 381 -16.04 12.05 69.43
N GLY A 382 -16.15 10.81 69.94
CA GLY A 382 -16.39 9.59 69.14
C GLY A 382 -15.13 8.74 68.84
N LYS A 383 -14.52 7.98 69.77
CA LYS A 383 -15.03 6.71 70.34
C LYS A 383 -15.38 5.72 69.19
N THR A 384 -14.77 4.56 68.95
CA THR A 384 -13.88 3.60 69.68
C THR A 384 -13.52 2.50 68.65
N LYS A 385 -12.60 1.54 68.81
CA LYS A 385 -11.54 1.16 69.78
C LYS A 385 -10.50 0.44 68.90
N GLY A 386 -9.19 0.58 69.14
CA GLY A 386 -8.47 -0.30 70.06
C GLY A 386 -8.12 -1.63 69.38
N GLU A 387 -6.86 -1.86 68.98
CA GLU A 387 -5.76 -2.28 69.85
C GLU A 387 -5.55 -3.81 69.71
N GLY A 388 -4.33 -4.34 69.54
CA GLY A 388 -3.07 -3.62 69.51
C GLY A 388 -1.87 -4.40 68.96
N THR A 389 -0.74 -3.73 69.14
CA THR A 389 0.66 -4.19 69.05
C THR A 389 0.89 -5.64 69.45
N THR A 390 1.64 -6.39 68.63
CA THR A 390 2.94 -7.00 69.00
C THR A 390 3.57 -7.65 67.74
N THR A 391 4.68 -7.11 67.22
CA THR A 391 6.10 -7.46 67.49
C THR A 391 6.58 -8.77 66.83
N SER A 392 7.76 -8.68 66.19
CA SER A 392 8.68 -9.79 65.86
C SER A 392 8.28 -10.81 64.77
N THR A 393 9.08 -10.87 63.70
CA THR A 393 10.12 -11.92 63.49
C THR A 393 10.49 -12.05 62.02
N SER A 394 11.79 -12.13 61.72
CA SER A 394 12.30 -12.54 60.40
C SER A 394 11.83 -13.95 60.03
N GLY A 395 10.96 -14.05 59.02
CA GLY A 395 10.57 -15.31 58.41
C GLY A 395 11.02 -15.36 56.96
N SER A 396 11.99 -16.20 56.64
CA SER A 396 12.30 -16.63 55.27
C SER A 396 11.13 -17.48 54.74
N GLY A 397 10.06 -16.81 54.32
CA GLY A 397 8.88 -17.46 53.76
C GLY A 397 9.17 -18.03 52.39
N GLU A 398 9.35 -19.35 52.33
CA GLU A 398 9.31 -20.09 51.08
C GLU A 398 7.96 -19.85 50.37
N LEU A 399 8.00 -19.74 49.05
CA LEU A 399 6.78 -19.63 48.26
C LEU A 399 6.06 -20.99 48.26
N PRO A 400 4.71 -21.02 48.31
CA PRO A 400 3.95 -22.25 48.19
C PRO A 400 4.29 -23.02 46.92
N GLU A 401 4.12 -24.34 46.96
CA GLU A 401 4.47 -25.22 45.86
C GLU A 401 3.89 -24.74 44.51
N GLY A 402 4.75 -24.67 43.49
CA GLY A 402 4.40 -24.16 42.16
C GLY A 402 4.44 -22.63 41.97
N TRP A 403 4.60 -21.82 43.03
CA TRP A 403 4.81 -20.37 42.90
C TRP A 403 6.28 -20.02 42.70
N LYS A 404 6.58 -19.15 41.72
CA LYS A 404 7.95 -18.72 41.39
C LYS A 404 8.08 -17.21 41.51
N LYS A 405 9.25 -16.72 41.91
CA LYS A 405 9.61 -15.30 41.90
C LYS A 405 10.41 -14.99 40.63
N TYR A 406 10.06 -13.93 39.91
CA TYR A 406 10.74 -13.51 38.69
C TYR A 406 11.18 -12.05 38.80
N VAL A 407 12.40 -11.77 38.32
CA VAL A 407 12.94 -10.40 38.21
C VAL A 407 12.93 -10.03 36.73
N VAL A 408 12.16 -9.02 36.36
CA VAL A 408 12.05 -8.54 34.96
C VAL A 408 13.42 -8.08 34.46
N ARG A 409 13.87 -8.57 33.29
CA ARG A 409 15.21 -8.27 32.75
C ARG A 409 15.16 -7.16 31.71
N LYS A 410 16.15 -6.27 31.73
CA LYS A 410 16.44 -5.37 30.59
C LYS A 410 17.19 -6.19 29.54
N LYS A 411 16.50 -6.57 28.46
CA LYS A 411 17.07 -7.33 27.33
C LYS A 411 16.41 -6.88 26.02
N VAL A 412 16.99 -7.25 24.88
CA VAL A 412 16.34 -7.07 23.57
C VAL A 412 15.96 -8.44 23.01
N PRO A 413 14.71 -8.65 22.54
CA PRO A 413 13.55 -7.78 22.73
C PRO A 413 13.03 -7.84 24.19
N ALA A 414 12.50 -6.72 24.70
CA ALA A 414 12.19 -6.49 26.12
C ALA A 414 11.29 -7.55 26.78
N ASP A 415 11.45 -7.77 28.09
CA ASP A 415 10.52 -8.60 28.84
C ASP A 415 9.14 -7.91 28.96
N CYS A 416 8.10 -8.62 28.54
CA CYS A 416 6.70 -8.28 28.76
C CYS A 416 5.99 -9.49 29.37
N LEU A 417 4.80 -9.33 29.97
CA LEU A 417 4.10 -10.43 30.64
C LEU A 417 3.87 -11.65 29.72
N TRP A 418 3.60 -11.40 28.43
CA TRP A 418 3.47 -12.40 27.37
C TRP A 418 4.75 -13.23 27.17
N ARG A 419 5.91 -12.56 27.12
CA ARG A 419 7.23 -13.18 26.93
C ARG A 419 7.72 -13.88 28.19
N ILE A 420 7.36 -13.38 29.38
CA ILE A 420 7.63 -14.04 30.66
C ILE A 420 6.83 -15.35 30.76
N ALA A 421 5.54 -15.33 30.41
CA ALA A 421 4.72 -16.54 30.37
C ALA A 421 5.27 -17.62 29.40
N ALA A 422 5.80 -17.17 28.25
CA ALA A 422 6.35 -18.06 27.22
C ALA A 422 7.60 -18.86 27.64
N TYR A 423 8.34 -18.46 28.68
CA TYR A 423 9.53 -19.20 29.09
C TYR A 423 9.19 -20.62 29.57
N LYS A 424 9.92 -21.63 29.06
CA LYS A 424 9.76 -23.06 29.43
C LYS A 424 9.82 -23.29 30.95
N GLN A 425 10.66 -22.54 31.65
CA GLN A 425 10.81 -22.57 33.12
C GLN A 425 9.60 -22.03 33.91
N HIS A 426 8.60 -21.44 33.24
CA HIS A 426 7.38 -20.89 33.85
C HIS A 426 6.15 -21.64 33.35
N TYR A 427 5.67 -21.36 32.14
CA TYR A 427 4.51 -22.04 31.54
C TYR A 427 4.78 -22.67 30.18
N GLY A 428 5.86 -22.26 29.49
CA GLY A 428 6.10 -22.66 28.09
C GLY A 428 5.06 -22.15 27.09
N THR A 429 4.10 -21.32 27.52
CA THR A 429 3.04 -20.76 26.67
C THR A 429 2.75 -19.31 27.05
N SER A 430 2.73 -18.44 26.06
CA SER A 430 2.46 -17.02 26.25
C SER A 430 1.01 -16.72 26.65
N LYS A 431 0.06 -17.61 26.33
CA LYS A 431 -1.39 -17.44 26.57
C LYS A 431 -1.74 -17.20 28.05
N LEU A 432 -0.88 -17.62 28.98
CA LEU A 432 -1.11 -17.53 30.43
C LEU A 432 -0.61 -16.23 31.09
N TRP A 433 -0.19 -15.22 30.32
CA TRP A 433 0.29 -13.93 30.84
C TRP A 433 -0.69 -13.22 31.79
N ARG A 434 -2.00 -13.37 31.57
CA ARG A 434 -3.04 -12.77 32.43
C ARG A 434 -2.96 -13.28 33.88
N ARG A 435 -2.51 -14.52 34.10
CA ARG A 435 -2.32 -15.09 35.45
C ARG A 435 -1.20 -14.37 36.22
N ILE A 436 -0.13 -13.98 35.52
CA ILE A 436 0.97 -13.18 36.09
C ILE A 436 0.47 -11.77 36.43
N TYR A 437 -0.35 -11.16 35.56
CA TYR A 437 -0.99 -9.87 35.88
C TYR A 437 -1.87 -9.96 37.13
N GLU A 438 -2.78 -10.94 37.19
CA GLU A 438 -3.69 -11.12 38.34
C GLU A 438 -2.97 -11.29 39.67
N ALA A 439 -1.93 -12.14 39.72
CA ALA A 439 -1.11 -12.35 40.90
C ALA A 439 -0.31 -11.11 41.34
N ASN A 440 -0.17 -10.11 40.46
CA ASN A 440 0.59 -8.88 40.71
C ASN A 440 -0.24 -7.61 40.52
N LYS A 441 -1.59 -7.65 40.55
CA LYS A 441 -2.45 -6.46 40.38
C LYS A 441 -2.13 -5.31 41.37
N GLY A 442 -1.61 -5.64 42.56
CA GLY A 442 -1.12 -4.62 43.53
C GLY A 442 0.24 -3.99 43.19
N LYS A 443 0.96 -4.50 42.18
CA LYS A 443 2.30 -4.04 41.73
C LYS A 443 2.34 -3.60 40.28
N ILE A 444 1.39 -4.04 39.45
CA ILE A 444 1.25 -3.70 38.03
C ILE A 444 -0.09 -3.00 37.88
N ARG A 445 -0.08 -1.67 37.65
CA ARG A 445 -1.32 -0.90 37.40
C ARG A 445 -1.79 -1.04 35.95
N ASN A 446 -0.86 -0.98 34.99
CA ASN A 446 -1.12 -1.18 33.56
C ASN A 446 -0.50 -2.52 33.11
N PRO A 447 -1.28 -3.50 32.60
CA PRO A 447 -0.74 -4.80 32.17
C PRO A 447 0.34 -4.73 31.08
N ASN A 448 0.34 -3.67 30.27
CA ASN A 448 1.27 -3.50 29.16
C ASN A 448 2.60 -2.85 29.58
N LEU A 449 2.75 -2.43 30.84
CA LEU A 449 3.91 -1.70 31.32
C LEU A 449 4.51 -2.37 32.57
N ILE A 450 5.67 -3.02 32.38
CA ILE A 450 6.51 -3.57 33.45
C ILE A 450 7.93 -3.06 33.30
N TYR A 451 8.64 -2.88 34.42
CA TYR A 451 9.96 -2.24 34.44
C TYR A 451 11.07 -3.26 34.75
N PRO A 452 12.28 -3.12 34.20
CA PRO A 452 13.43 -3.92 34.61
C PRO A 452 13.67 -3.87 36.12
N LYS A 453 14.20 -4.96 36.68
CA LYS A 453 14.38 -5.20 38.12
C LYS A 453 13.08 -5.32 38.95
N GLN A 454 11.89 -5.15 38.35
CA GLN A 454 10.61 -5.38 39.04
C GLN A 454 10.45 -6.86 39.43
N VAL A 455 10.02 -7.11 40.68
CA VAL A 455 9.85 -8.45 41.24
C VAL A 455 8.40 -8.92 41.16
N LEU A 456 8.13 -9.84 40.24
CA LEU A 456 6.82 -10.43 39.96
C LEU A 456 6.69 -11.83 40.58
N LEU A 457 5.47 -12.15 41.03
CA LEU A 457 5.07 -13.50 41.40
C LEU A 457 4.45 -14.22 40.20
N ILE A 458 4.93 -15.42 39.89
CA ILE A 458 4.39 -16.28 38.84
C ILE A 458 3.62 -17.41 39.56
N PRO A 459 2.27 -17.42 39.50
CA PRO A 459 1.46 -18.49 40.09
C PRO A 459 1.63 -19.80 39.29
N PRO A 460 1.24 -20.97 39.84
CA PRO A 460 1.22 -22.22 39.08
C PRO A 460 0.32 -22.15 37.84
N ALA A 461 0.56 -23.02 36.85
CA ALA A 461 -0.15 -23.05 35.57
C ALA A 461 -1.64 -23.43 35.69
N LYS A 462 -2.00 -24.16 36.76
CA LYS A 462 -3.38 -24.52 37.15
C LYS A 462 -3.60 -24.08 38.62
N GLY A 463 -4.84 -23.82 39.03
CA GLY A 463 -5.18 -23.33 40.38
C GLY A 463 -5.31 -21.80 40.50
N SER A 464 -5.40 -21.30 41.75
CA SER A 464 -5.67 -19.88 42.09
C SER A 464 -4.54 -18.92 41.68
N THR A 465 -4.92 -17.72 41.23
CA THR A 465 -4.01 -16.58 40.96
C THR A 465 -3.90 -15.60 42.13
N LYS A 466 -4.70 -15.75 43.20
CA LYS A 466 -4.60 -14.93 44.43
C LYS A 466 -3.66 -15.58 45.44
N PHE A 467 -2.62 -14.85 45.83
CA PHE A 467 -1.71 -15.23 46.92
C PHE A 467 -2.27 -14.74 48.26
N ASP A 468 -2.74 -15.66 49.11
CA ASP A 468 -3.12 -15.37 50.49
C ASP A 468 -2.07 -15.97 51.45
N PRO A 469 -1.23 -15.15 52.10
CA PRO A 469 -0.19 -15.63 53.01
C PRO A 469 -0.73 -16.31 54.26
N LYS A 470 -2.05 -16.24 54.55
CA LYS A 470 -2.66 -16.90 55.71
C LYS A 470 -3.15 -18.32 55.44
N LYS A 471 -3.08 -18.82 54.19
CA LYS A 471 -3.68 -20.11 53.78
C LYS A 471 -2.67 -21.23 53.49
N ALA A 472 -1.47 -21.17 54.09
CA ALA A 472 -0.49 -22.26 54.03
C ALA A 472 -0.90 -23.42 54.97
N PRO A 473 -1.08 -24.67 54.47
CA PRO A 473 -1.40 -25.82 55.32
C PRO A 473 -0.20 -26.25 56.17
N LYS A 474 -0.44 -26.63 57.43
CA LYS A 474 0.59 -27.17 58.35
C LYS A 474 0.58 -28.70 58.38
N LYS A 475 1.74 -29.30 58.04
CA LYS A 475 2.27 -30.64 58.41
C LYS A 475 1.51 -31.94 58.09
N ALA A 476 2.21 -32.86 57.41
CA ALA A 476 2.76 -34.14 57.92
C ALA A 476 3.87 -34.58 56.93
N SER A 477 5.09 -35.07 57.25
CA SER A 477 5.62 -35.99 58.28
C SER A 477 5.34 -37.48 58.00
N GLY A 478 6.32 -38.16 57.38
CA GLY A 478 6.36 -39.60 57.03
C GLY A 478 7.04 -39.79 55.66
N SER A 479 8.31 -40.24 55.60
CA SER A 479 8.72 -41.63 55.27
C SER A 479 8.23 -42.09 53.87
N ASP A 480 9.07 -42.42 52.88
CA ASP A 480 10.42 -42.99 52.97
C ASP A 480 11.38 -42.65 51.79
N LYS A 481 12.64 -43.09 51.95
CA LYS A 481 13.69 -43.28 50.90
C LYS A 481 13.16 -44.08 49.67
N VAL A 482 13.81 -44.16 48.50
CA VAL A 482 15.27 -44.24 48.21
C VAL A 482 15.63 -43.73 46.80
N GLU A 483 16.94 -43.50 46.59
CA GLU A 483 17.80 -43.56 45.38
C GLU A 483 17.16 -44.03 44.04
N ALA A 484 17.37 -43.43 42.85
CA ALA A 484 18.54 -42.84 42.14
C ALA A 484 19.19 -43.77 41.08
N VAL A 485 19.85 -43.14 40.08
CA VAL A 485 20.94 -43.69 39.24
C VAL A 485 20.59 -44.54 37.98
N THR A 486 20.79 -43.87 36.81
CA THR A 486 21.41 -44.35 35.52
C THR A 486 20.62 -45.30 34.59
N GLU A 487 20.97 -45.52 33.30
CA GLU A 487 22.28 -45.40 32.61
C GLU A 487 22.20 -45.18 31.09
N ASP A 488 23.29 -44.68 30.49
CA ASP A 488 23.55 -44.53 29.04
C ASP A 488 23.96 -45.85 28.36
N LYS A 489 23.62 -46.05 27.07
CA LYS A 489 24.60 -46.60 26.10
C LYS A 489 24.32 -46.41 24.60
N LYS A 490 25.28 -45.72 23.98
CA LYS A 490 25.74 -45.69 22.56
C LYS A 490 25.84 -47.12 21.94
N LYS A 491 25.77 -47.38 20.62
CA LYS A 491 26.63 -46.91 19.50
C LYS A 491 26.17 -47.46 18.11
N GLU A 492 26.45 -46.71 17.02
CA GLU A 492 26.93 -47.12 15.65
C GLU A 492 26.11 -48.13 14.79
N ASP A 493 26.11 -48.11 13.43
CA ASP A 493 26.74 -47.25 12.41
C ASP A 493 25.91 -47.24 11.08
N ALA A 494 26.31 -46.44 10.07
CA ALA A 494 25.52 -46.12 8.85
C ALA A 494 26.07 -46.75 7.53
N PRO A 495 25.92 -46.06 6.36
CA PRO A 495 24.88 -46.14 5.29
C PRO A 495 25.31 -47.12 4.13
N PRO A 496 24.79 -47.16 2.87
CA PRO A 496 23.87 -46.31 2.07
C PRO A 496 22.66 -47.12 1.47
N ALA A 497 21.93 -46.81 0.37
CA ALA A 497 22.07 -45.86 -0.76
C ALA A 497 20.71 -45.45 -1.40
N SER A 498 20.76 -44.84 -2.61
CA SER A 498 19.64 -44.29 -3.42
C SER A 498 19.61 -44.86 -4.84
N THR A 499 18.43 -45.02 -5.46
CA THR A 499 18.21 -45.22 -6.92
C THR A 499 16.84 -44.70 -7.39
N ASP A 500 16.76 -44.26 -8.65
CA ASP A 500 15.64 -43.54 -9.29
C ASP A 500 14.61 -44.39 -10.07
N ALA A 501 13.41 -43.79 -10.31
CA ALA A 501 12.57 -43.84 -11.54
C ALA A 501 11.81 -45.15 -11.94
N PRO A 502 10.86 -45.13 -12.90
CA PRO A 502 9.68 -44.22 -13.04
C PRO A 502 8.37 -44.93 -13.56
N GLU A 503 7.32 -44.13 -13.87
CA GLU A 503 6.12 -44.44 -14.71
C GLU A 503 5.11 -45.49 -14.14
N GLU A 504 3.78 -45.41 -14.33
CA GLU A 504 2.94 -45.21 -15.54
C GLU A 504 1.59 -44.49 -15.25
N GLU A 505 0.82 -44.19 -16.31
CA GLU A 505 -0.48 -43.49 -16.30
C GLU A 505 -1.68 -44.29 -15.73
N ASP A 506 -2.74 -43.58 -15.27
CA ASP A 506 -4.13 -44.03 -15.51
C ASP A 506 -5.11 -42.83 -15.55
N THR A 507 -6.29 -43.02 -16.17
CA THR A 507 -7.05 -41.93 -16.82
C THR A 507 -8.53 -41.80 -16.41
N ASN A 508 -9.13 -40.68 -16.85
CA ASN A 508 -10.57 -40.48 -17.14
C ASN A 508 -11.53 -40.00 -15.99
N PRO A 509 -12.75 -39.47 -16.29
CA PRO A 509 -13.09 -38.08 -15.92
C PRO A 509 -14.52 -37.89 -15.34
N THR A 510 -14.97 -36.63 -15.15
CA THR A 510 -16.37 -36.06 -15.24
C THR A 510 -16.36 -34.68 -14.53
N GLN A 511 -16.33 -33.55 -15.25
CA GLN A 511 -17.46 -32.66 -15.67
C GLN A 511 -17.99 -31.69 -14.56
N PRO A 512 -18.62 -30.54 -14.90
CA PRO A 512 -18.18 -29.25 -14.35
C PRO A 512 -19.23 -28.45 -13.57
N GLU A 513 -18.78 -27.48 -12.78
CA GLU A 513 -19.65 -26.46 -12.17
C GLU A 513 -20.19 -25.49 -13.22
N GLN A 514 -21.45 -25.07 -13.05
CA GLN A 514 -22.20 -24.26 -14.01
C GLN A 514 -22.04 -22.76 -13.76
N GLU A 515 -22.15 -22.00 -14.84
CA GLU A 515 -22.16 -20.53 -14.86
C GLU A 515 -23.44 -19.98 -14.22
N ASP A 516 -23.29 -18.96 -13.37
CA ASP A 516 -24.41 -18.23 -12.76
C ASP A 516 -24.80 -17.04 -13.66
N GLN A 517 -26.06 -16.97 -14.11
CA GLN A 517 -26.56 -15.88 -14.95
C GLN A 517 -27.33 -14.82 -14.15
N PRO A 518 -27.25 -13.53 -14.53
CA PRO A 518 -27.78 -12.44 -13.71
C PRO A 518 -29.30 -12.35 -13.73
N GLN A 519 -29.88 -12.03 -12.56
CA GLN A 519 -31.31 -11.73 -12.42
C GLN A 519 -31.67 -10.39 -13.08
N GLN A 520 -32.81 -10.38 -13.79
CA GLN A 520 -33.43 -9.18 -14.32
C GLN A 520 -34.47 -8.65 -13.32
N ASP A 521 -34.28 -7.44 -12.79
CA ASP A 521 -35.33 -6.73 -12.05
C ASP A 521 -36.15 -5.84 -12.98
N VAL A 522 -37.47 -6.04 -12.93
CA VAL A 522 -38.49 -5.28 -13.68
C VAL A 522 -38.97 -4.12 -12.78
N PRO A 523 -39.13 -2.89 -13.30
CA PRO A 523 -39.54 -1.75 -12.48
C PRO A 523 -41.02 -1.83 -12.08
N PRO A 524 -41.41 -1.34 -10.88
CA PRO A 524 -42.82 -1.17 -10.52
C PRO A 524 -43.40 0.06 -11.23
N ASN A 525 -44.63 -0.06 -11.73
CA ASN A 525 -45.35 1.05 -12.33
C ASN A 525 -46.54 1.49 -11.46
N ASP A 526 -46.67 2.81 -11.33
CA ASP A 526 -47.90 3.60 -11.13
C ASP A 526 -48.81 3.35 -9.89
N SER A 527 -48.95 4.38 -9.05
CA SER A 527 -50.25 5.10 -8.91
C SER A 527 -50.17 6.33 -7.99
N GLY A 528 -50.43 7.51 -8.57
CA GLY A 528 -51.13 8.66 -7.96
C GLY A 528 -50.42 9.52 -6.91
N ASP A 529 -50.14 10.80 -7.25
CA ASP A 529 -51.03 11.90 -6.82
C ASP A 529 -50.70 13.28 -7.47
N GLN A 530 -51.76 13.92 -7.97
CA GLN A 530 -52.09 15.36 -8.00
C GLN A 530 -51.18 16.42 -8.69
N GLU A 531 -51.70 16.89 -9.83
CA GLU A 531 -51.90 18.28 -10.28
C GLU A 531 -51.25 19.45 -9.51
N ALA A 532 -50.53 20.30 -10.26
CA ALA A 532 -50.59 21.77 -10.15
C ALA A 532 -49.96 22.45 -11.39
N GLU A 533 -50.79 23.03 -12.28
CA GLU A 533 -50.36 24.14 -13.15
C GLU A 533 -50.57 25.46 -12.38
N GLU A 534 -49.60 26.39 -12.41
CA GLU A 534 -49.84 27.82 -12.71
C GLU A 534 -48.52 28.64 -12.76
N ASP A 535 -48.49 29.62 -13.67
CA ASP A 535 -47.73 30.88 -13.66
C ASP A 535 -46.17 30.88 -13.51
N ARG A 536 -45.44 30.86 -14.64
CA ARG A 536 -44.81 32.08 -15.24
C ARG A 536 -43.87 31.83 -16.42
#